data_AF-A0A395JUI3-F1
#
_entry.id   AF-A0A395JUI3-F1
#
_cell.length_a   1.000
_cell.length_b   1.000
_cell.length_c   1.000
_cell.angle_alpha   90.00
_cell.angle_beta   90.00
_cell.angle_gamma   90.00
#
_symmetry.space_group_name_H-M   'P 1'
#
loop_
_entity.id
_entity.type
_entity.pdbx_description
1 polymer ?
#
loop_
_entity_poly.entity_id
_entity_poly.type
_entity_poly.pdbx_seq_one_letter_code
_entity_poly.pdbx_strand_id
1 'polypeptide(L)' 'MHSESVVYTEALIEQRAHAIGYAIDARRQRFPDETSYRYKPLADKNIQLKWDSDNTMPLRDYNLLDLSI' A
#
# COMPACT_ATOMS: atom_id res chain seq x y z
N MET A 1 -24.80 0.91 10.67
CA MET A 1 -23.83 1.94 10.24
C MET A 1 -24.01 2.09 8.75
N HIS A 2 -24.60 3.18 8.29
CA HIS A 2 -24.55 3.55 6.88
C HIS A 2 -23.27 4.36 6.71
N SER A 3 -22.27 3.77 6.07
CA SER A 3 -21.07 4.50 5.68
C SER A 3 -21.51 5.67 4.80
N GLU A 4 -21.01 6.88 5.09
CA GLU A 4 -21.19 7.99 4.17
C GLU A 4 -20.67 7.59 2.79
N SER A 5 -21.26 8.13 1.73
CA SER A 5 -20.82 7.86 0.36
C SER A 5 -19.38 8.32 0.19
N VAL A 6 -18.43 7.39 0.24
CA VAL A 6 -17.01 7.68 -0.03
C VAL A 6 -16.83 7.78 -1.54
N VAL A 7 -16.40 8.93 -2.02
CA VAL A 7 -15.98 9.10 -3.41
C VAL A 7 -14.59 8.50 -3.57
N TYR A 8 -14.47 7.52 -4.46
CA TYR A 8 -13.18 6.88 -4.77
C TYR A 8 -12.35 7.78 -5.68
N THR A 9 -11.64 8.72 -5.06
CA THR A 9 -10.70 9.59 -5.75
C THR A 9 -9.42 8.84 -6.10
N GLU A 10 -8.70 9.31 -7.12
CA GLU A 10 -7.37 8.77 -7.47
C GLU A 10 -6.44 8.76 -6.26
N ALA A 11 -6.45 9.82 -5.45
CA ALA A 11 -5.63 9.93 -4.24
C ALA A 11 -5.98 8.85 -3.19
N LEU A 12 -7.28 8.56 -2.98
CA LEU A 12 -7.70 7.52 -2.03
C LEU A 12 -7.28 6.13 -2.50
N ILE A 13 -7.44 5.85 -3.81
CA ILE A 13 -7.04 4.58 -4.41
C ILE A 13 -5.52 4.41 -4.36
N GLU A 14 -4.75 5.46 -4.64
CA GLU A 14 -3.28 5.44 -4.52
C GLU A 14 -2.83 5.19 -3.07
N GLN A 15 -3.42 5.91 -2.11
CA GLN A 15 -3.08 5.75 -0.69
C GLN A 15 -3.39 4.33 -0.19
N ARG A 16 -4.52 3.74 -0.59
CA ARG A 16 -4.83 2.34 -0.28
C ARG A 16 -3.84 1.38 -0.96
N ALA A 17 -3.44 1.68 -2.20
CA ALA A 17 -2.48 0.84 -2.91
C ALA A 17 -1.09 0.81 -2.26
N HIS A 18 -0.70 1.79 -1.43
CA HIS A 18 0.60 1.82 -0.76
C HIS A 18 0.90 0.55 0.06
N ALA A 19 -0.11 -0.10 0.63
CA ALA A 19 0.05 -1.36 1.34
C ALA A 19 0.70 -2.46 0.47
N ILE A 20 0.39 -2.47 -0.83
CA ILE A 20 1.02 -3.39 -1.79
C ILE A 20 2.50 -3.07 -1.96
N GLY A 21 2.87 -1.79 -2.03
CA GLY A 21 4.28 -1.38 -2.11
C GLY A 21 5.09 -1.78 -0.88
N TYR A 22 4.54 -1.57 0.33
CA TYR A 22 5.15 -2.05 1.56
C TYR A 22 5.32 -3.58 1.57
N ALA A 23 4.32 -4.33 1.11
CA ALA A 23 4.40 -5.79 1.04
C ALA A 23 5.45 -6.28 0.03
N ILE A 24 5.59 -5.60 -1.11
CA ILE A 24 6.64 -5.91 -2.10
C ILE A 24 8.01 -5.68 -1.49
N ASP A 25 8.23 -4.56 -0.80
CA ASP A 25 9.52 -4.27 -0.17
C ASP A 25 9.85 -5.24 0.96
N ALA A 26 8.87 -5.55 1.82
CA ALA A 26 9.00 -6.56 2.87
C ALA A 26 9.39 -7.94 2.29
N ARG A 27 8.75 -8.34 1.18
CA ARG A 27 9.05 -9.60 0.50
C ARG A 27 10.46 -9.59 -0.07
N ARG A 28 10.87 -8.50 -0.73
CA ARG A 28 12.23 -8.33 -1.27
C ARG A 28 13.29 -8.44 -0.18
N GLN A 29 13.05 -7.86 0.99
CA GLN A 29 13.96 -7.97 2.13
C GLN A 29 14.06 -9.42 2.65
N ARG A 30 12.95 -10.16 2.68
CA ARG A 30 12.90 -11.55 3.16
C ARG A 30 13.45 -12.56 2.14
N PHE A 31 13.26 -12.31 0.85
CA PHE A 31 13.65 -13.19 -0.26
C PHE A 31 14.45 -12.39 -1.31
N PRO A 32 15.73 -12.08 -1.04
CA PRO A 32 16.54 -11.22 -1.89
C PRO A 32 16.85 -11.81 -3.27
N ASP A 33 16.80 -13.15 -3.40
CA ASP A 33 17.07 -13.85 -4.66
C ASP A 33 15.85 -13.89 -5.60
N GLU A 34 14.66 -13.49 -5.12
CA GLU A 34 13.46 -13.42 -5.95
C GLU A 34 13.40 -12.10 -6.73
N THR A 35 12.89 -12.18 -7.96
CA THR A 35 12.54 -10.96 -8.71
C THR A 35 11.32 -10.31 -8.05
N SER A 36 11.50 -9.07 -7.58
CA SER A 36 10.42 -8.31 -6.97
C SER A 36 9.30 -8.01 -7.96
N TYR A 37 8.05 -8.13 -7.51
CA TYR A 37 6.89 -7.83 -8.35
C TYR A 37 6.79 -6.33 -8.68
N ARG A 38 6.67 -5.98 -9.97
CA ARG A 38 6.48 -4.60 -10.43
C ARG A 38 4.99 -4.26 -10.48
N TYR A 39 4.48 -3.66 -9.41
CA TYR A 39 3.07 -3.23 -9.35
C TYR A 39 2.83 -1.98 -10.19
N LYS A 40 2.33 -2.16 -11.43
CA LYS A 40 2.17 -1.10 -12.43
C LYS A 40 1.54 0.21 -11.91
N PRO A 41 0.46 0.20 -11.10
CA PRO A 41 -0.17 1.45 -10.63
C PRO A 41 0.75 2.35 -9.79
N LEU A 42 1.73 1.77 -9.08
CA LEU A 42 2.71 2.51 -8.28
C LEU A 42 4.11 2.52 -8.89
N ALA A 43 4.39 1.66 -9.86
CA ALA A 43 5.74 1.48 -10.42
C ALA A 43 6.27 2.70 -11.15
N ASP A 44 5.37 3.53 -11.70
CA ASP A 44 5.72 4.77 -12.40
C ASP A 44 5.56 6.00 -11.51
N LYS A 45 5.13 5.81 -10.25
CA LYS A 45 4.99 6.87 -9.24
C LYS A 45 6.33 6.97 -8.50
N ASN A 46 6.85 8.19 -8.32
CA ASN A 46 8.12 8.42 -7.62
C ASN A 46 7.94 8.37 -6.08
N ILE A 47 7.37 7.29 -5.57
CA ILE A 47 7.00 7.11 -4.17
C ILE A 47 7.92 6.06 -3.54
N GLN A 48 8.56 6.39 -2.43
CA GLN A 48 9.42 5.47 -1.69
C GLN A 48 8.62 4.73 -0.61
N LEU A 49 8.19 3.51 -0.91
CA LEU A 49 7.49 2.64 0.04
C LEU A 49 8.47 1.63 0.62
N LYS A 50 9.21 2.04 1.64
CA LYS A 50 10.16 1.17 2.36
C LYS A 50 9.44 0.47 3.51
N TRP A 51 9.63 -0.83 3.60
CA TRP A 51 9.16 -1.61 4.74
C TRP A 51 10.14 -1.49 5.89
N ASP A 52 9.61 -1.20 7.07
CA ASP A 52 10.33 -1.17 8.34
C ASP A 52 9.52 -2.00 9.35
N SER A 53 10.11 -3.08 9.86
CA SER A 53 9.46 -3.94 10.85
C SER A 53 9.26 -3.24 12.19
N ASP A 54 10.09 -2.25 12.52
CA ASP A 54 10.01 -1.48 13.76
C ASP A 54 9.02 -0.31 13.64
N ASN A 55 8.67 0.08 12.41
CA ASN A 55 7.73 1.18 12.12
C ASN A 55 6.56 0.75 11.21
N THR A 56 5.58 0.09 11.82
CA THR A 56 4.34 -0.35 11.15
C THR A 56 3.25 0.72 11.10
N MET A 57 3.55 1.97 11.49
CA MET A 57 2.58 3.08 11.47
C MET A 57 1.84 3.24 10.14
N PRO A 58 2.48 3.10 8.95
CA PRO A 58 1.76 3.25 7.68
C PRO A 58 0.63 2.23 7.46
N LEU A 59 0.66 1.09 8.17
CA LEU A 59 -0.36 0.05 8.08
C LEU A 59 -1.38 0.08 9.24
N ARG A 60 -1.08 0.79 10.34
CA ARG A 60 -1.96 0.90 11.52
C ARG A 60 -3.36 1.41 11.13
N ASP A 61 -3.40 2.46 10.32
CA ASP A 61 -4.63 3.14 9.92
C ASP A 61 -5.14 2.68 8.55
N TYR A 62 -4.60 1.59 8.00
CA TYR A 62 -4.99 1.08 6.69
C TYR A 62 -6.49 0.79 6.59
N ASN A 63 -7.10 0.32 7.67
CA ASN A 63 -8.54 0.04 7.74
C ASN A 63 -9.42 1.30 7.58
N LEU A 64 -8.89 2.50 7.85
CA LEU A 64 -9.61 3.75 7.58
C LEU A 64 -9.78 4.02 6.09
N LEU A 65 -9.01 3.34 5.23
CA LEU A 65 -9.10 3.41 3.79
C LEU A 65 -10.01 2.33 3.21
N ASP A 66 -10.78 1.63 4.06
CA ASP A 66 -11.70 0.60 3.61
C ASP A 66 -12.74 1.16 2.63
N LEU A 67 -12.89 0.47 1.51
CA LEU A 67 -13.81 0.87 0.45
C LEU A 67 -15.19 0.21 0.62
N SER A 68 -15.35 -0.70 1.59
CA SER A 68 -16.58 -1.46 1.85
C SER A 68 -17.17 -2.11 0.59
N ILE A 69 -16.29 -2.73 -0.20
CA ILE A 69 -16.58 -3.42 -1.47
C ILE A 69 -16.79 -4.92 -1.28
#